data_AF-A0A524A091-F1
#
_entry.id   AF-A0A524A091-F1
#
_cell.length_a   1.000
_cell.length_b   1.000
_cell.length_c   1.000
_cell.angle_alpha   90.00
_cell.angle_beta   90.00
_cell.angle_gamma   90.00
#
_symmetry.space_group_name_H-M   'P 1'
#
loop_
_entity.id
_entity.type
_entity.pdbx_description
1 polymer ?
#
loop_
_entity_poly.entity_id
_entity_poly.type
_entity_poly.pdbx_seq_one_letter_code
_entity_poly.pdbx_strand_id
1 'polypeptide(L)'
;MSKLRQTRDAYGEALVEVGRVHSEVVVLDADLYKSTRTVLFRDAYPDRFFDLGIAEMDMVSTGAGMAASGLVPYCNSFAIFLTAHCYDQIRIQIAYPKLHVVLAGSSAGLTQGPDGASHQSLEDVALMRALPNMTVLVPADGVEAAAMTMAAAELEGPVYIRLGRYPVPDIFDSSYAFELGRARWLRHGKDVTLVACGHMVNVALRAAELLAERQMEASVINMSTIKPLDRPAIAQAARDTALVVTVEEH
;
A
#
# COMPACT_ATOMS: atom_id res chain seq x y z
N MET A 1 -12.68 21.04 6.40
CA MET A 1 -12.81 19.77 5.66
C MET A 1 -11.42 19.23 5.43
N SER A 2 -11.20 17.94 5.67
CA SER A 2 -9.90 17.30 5.40
C SER A 2 -9.54 17.41 3.90
N LYS A 3 -8.25 17.47 3.59
CA LYS A 3 -7.74 17.53 2.21
C LYS A 3 -8.03 16.19 1.53
N LEU A 4 -8.61 16.22 0.33
CA LEU A 4 -8.80 15.02 -0.49
C LEU A 4 -7.53 14.76 -1.30
N ARG A 5 -7.02 13.53 -1.25
CA ARG A 5 -5.78 13.17 -1.95
C ARG A 5 -5.81 11.73 -2.42
N GLN A 6 -5.22 11.47 -3.59
CA GLN A 6 -5.00 10.10 -4.08
C GLN A 6 -3.75 9.55 -3.40
N THR A 7 -3.78 8.31 -2.90
CA THR A 7 -2.59 7.73 -2.25
C THR A 7 -1.43 7.56 -3.23
N ARG A 8 -1.70 7.31 -4.51
CA ARG A 8 -0.67 7.31 -5.57
C ARG A 8 0.01 8.67 -5.80
N ASP A 9 -0.71 9.78 -5.58
CA ASP A 9 -0.11 11.13 -5.68
C ASP A 9 0.84 11.38 -4.51
N ALA A 10 0.43 10.99 -3.30
CA ALA A 10 1.28 11.07 -2.12
C ALA A 10 2.50 10.15 -2.20
N TYR A 11 2.33 8.94 -2.74
CA TYR A 11 3.42 8.04 -3.08
C TYR A 11 4.44 8.68 -4.01
N GLY A 12 4.01 9.25 -5.14
CA GLY A 12 4.92 9.85 -6.12
C GLY A 12 5.73 11.01 -5.54
N GLU A 13 5.11 11.86 -4.73
CA GLU A 13 5.81 12.95 -4.03
C GLU A 13 6.79 12.42 -2.98
N ALA A 14 6.39 11.42 -2.19
CA ALA A 14 7.26 10.79 -1.20
C ALA A 14 8.42 10.05 -1.85
N LEU A 15 8.23 9.45 -3.04
CA LEU A 15 9.27 8.75 -3.77
C LEU A 15 10.40 9.68 -4.20
N VAL A 16 10.10 10.94 -4.55
CA VAL A 16 11.14 11.96 -4.80
C VAL A 16 11.97 12.18 -3.53
N GLU A 17 11.32 12.28 -2.38
CA GLU A 17 12.02 12.45 -1.11
C GLU A 17 12.87 11.21 -0.73
N VAL A 18 12.36 10.00 -1.00
CA VAL A 18 13.14 8.76 -0.90
C VAL A 18 14.41 8.88 -1.76
N GLY A 19 14.27 9.29 -3.03
CA GLY A 19 15.42 9.48 -3.92
C GLY A 19 16.43 10.51 -3.40
N ARG A 20 15.96 11.55 -2.70
CA ARG A 20 16.83 12.58 -2.11
C ARG A 20 17.68 12.03 -0.95
N VAL A 21 17.12 11.13 -0.15
CA VAL A 21 17.77 10.59 1.07
C VAL A 21 18.56 9.31 0.78
N HIS A 22 18.07 8.48 -0.15
CA HIS A 22 18.61 7.16 -0.47
C HIS A 22 19.18 7.16 -1.90
N SER A 23 20.50 7.15 -2.00
CA SER A 23 21.21 7.25 -3.29
C SER A 23 21.15 5.95 -4.10
N GLU A 24 21.01 4.82 -3.41
CA GLU A 24 20.89 3.46 -3.92
C GLU A 24 19.49 3.13 -4.46
N VAL A 25 18.50 4.00 -4.20
CA VAL A 25 17.14 3.83 -4.71
C VAL A 25 17.11 4.11 -6.21
N VAL A 26 16.50 3.18 -6.94
CA VAL A 26 16.17 3.30 -8.36
C VAL A 26 14.69 3.04 -8.56
N VAL A 27 14.09 3.67 -9.56
CA VAL A 27 12.66 3.55 -9.85
C VAL A 27 12.47 2.93 -11.21
N LEU A 28 11.68 1.86 -11.27
CA LEU A 28 11.31 1.17 -12.49
C LEU A 28 9.81 1.32 -12.69
N ASP A 29 9.40 1.59 -13.93
CA ASP A 29 8.00 1.65 -14.34
C ASP A 29 7.79 0.92 -15.68
N ALA A 30 6.54 0.62 -16.01
CA ALA A 30 6.15 -0.14 -17.19
C ALA A 30 5.18 0.68 -18.08
N ASP A 31 5.64 1.79 -18.65
CA ASP A 31 4.85 2.74 -19.46
C ASP A 31 3.61 3.34 -18.74
N LEU A 32 3.56 3.26 -17.40
CA LEU A 32 2.45 3.78 -16.60
C LEU A 32 2.86 4.95 -15.70
N TYR A 33 4.07 5.48 -15.87
CA TYR A 33 4.70 6.43 -14.96
C TYR A 33 3.92 7.72 -14.70
N LYS A 34 3.08 8.15 -15.64
CA LYS A 34 2.14 9.28 -15.45
C LYS A 34 0.98 8.93 -14.53
N SER A 35 0.53 7.68 -14.57
CA SER A 35 -0.59 7.14 -13.81
C SER A 35 -0.17 6.65 -12.42
N THR A 36 0.97 5.99 -12.31
CA THR A 36 1.59 5.57 -11.03
C THR A 36 2.21 6.74 -10.27
N ARG A 37 2.43 7.87 -10.96
CA ARG A 37 3.05 9.12 -10.47
C ARG A 37 4.56 9.07 -10.28
N THR A 38 5.21 8.01 -10.73
CA THR A 38 6.69 7.92 -10.77
C THR A 38 7.31 8.92 -11.75
N VAL A 39 6.51 9.57 -12.62
CA VAL A 39 6.93 10.74 -13.43
C VAL A 39 7.64 11.81 -12.59
N LEU A 40 7.23 12.00 -11.33
CA LEU A 40 7.84 12.98 -10.43
C LEU A 40 9.29 12.60 -10.09
N PHE A 41 9.54 11.31 -9.84
CA PHE A 41 10.89 10.81 -9.61
C PHE A 41 11.75 10.89 -10.86
N ARG A 42 11.21 10.51 -12.03
CA ARG A 42 11.89 10.63 -13.32
C ARG A 42 12.38 12.06 -13.57
N ASP A 43 11.53 13.04 -13.32
CA ASP A 43 11.87 14.44 -13.58
C ASP A 43 12.93 14.98 -12.60
N ALA A 44 12.97 14.46 -11.37
CA ALA A 44 13.96 14.83 -10.36
C ALA A 44 15.30 14.08 -10.49
N TYR A 45 15.26 12.80 -10.87
CA TYR A 45 16.41 11.87 -10.89
C TYR A 45 16.39 10.98 -12.14
N PRO A 46 16.52 11.56 -13.36
CA PRO A 46 16.36 10.82 -14.61
C PRO A 46 17.36 9.66 -14.74
N ASP A 47 18.58 9.80 -14.23
CA ASP A 47 19.62 8.77 -14.30
C ASP A 47 19.36 7.55 -13.40
N ARG A 48 18.35 7.62 -12.53
CA ARG A 48 17.92 6.52 -11.63
C ARG A 48 16.50 6.04 -11.91
N PHE A 49 15.92 6.48 -13.04
CA PHE A 49 14.59 6.08 -13.47
C PHE A 49 14.69 5.23 -14.75
N PHE A 50 14.03 4.09 -14.76
CA PHE A 50 14.04 3.13 -15.86
C PHE A 50 12.61 2.81 -16.28
N ASP A 51 12.24 3.21 -17.50
CA ASP A 51 10.99 2.77 -18.12
C ASP A 51 11.28 1.54 -18.99
N LEU A 52 10.65 0.42 -18.66
CA LEU A 52 10.83 -0.85 -19.38
C LEU A 52 9.69 -1.11 -20.39
N GLY A 53 8.83 -0.11 -20.65
CA GLY A 53 7.68 -0.28 -21.52
C GLY A 53 6.64 -1.23 -20.93
N ILE A 54 5.73 -1.74 -21.76
CA ILE A 54 4.65 -2.64 -21.33
C ILE A 54 5.19 -4.08 -21.14
N ALA A 55 6.07 -4.25 -20.15
CA ALA A 55 6.81 -5.48 -19.88
C ALA A 55 7.00 -5.71 -18.37
N GLU A 56 5.93 -5.80 -17.58
CA GLU A 56 6.02 -5.86 -16.13
C GLU A 56 6.83 -7.06 -15.62
N MET A 57 6.78 -8.21 -16.30
CA MET A 57 7.58 -9.39 -15.94
C MET A 57 9.08 -9.13 -16.09
N ASP A 58 9.48 -8.40 -17.14
CA ASP A 58 10.87 -8.00 -17.38
C ASP A 58 11.31 -6.93 -16.37
N MET A 59 10.44 -5.94 -16.10
CA MET A 59 10.65 -4.94 -15.05
C MET A 59 10.92 -5.58 -13.69
N VAL A 60 10.07 -6.53 -13.27
CA VAL A 60 10.22 -7.19 -11.96
C VAL A 60 11.50 -8.03 -11.91
N SER A 61 11.84 -8.72 -13.00
CA SER A 61 13.08 -9.51 -13.06
C SER A 61 14.33 -8.62 -13.05
N THR A 62 14.28 -7.50 -13.76
CA THR A 62 15.34 -6.48 -13.76
C THR A 62 15.49 -5.87 -12.37
N GLY A 63 14.39 -5.53 -11.71
CA GLY A 63 14.36 -5.09 -10.32
C GLY A 63 15.03 -6.11 -9.39
N ALA A 64 14.68 -7.39 -9.50
CA ALA A 64 15.34 -8.44 -8.71
C ALA A 64 16.88 -8.45 -8.92
N GLY A 65 17.34 -8.33 -10.17
CA GLY A 65 18.77 -8.24 -10.48
C GLY A 65 19.46 -7.00 -9.88
N MET A 66 18.80 -5.84 -9.94
CA MET A 66 19.28 -4.60 -9.32
C MET A 66 19.37 -4.73 -7.79
N ALA A 67 18.37 -5.34 -7.15
CA ALA A 67 18.39 -5.60 -5.71
C ALA A 67 19.53 -6.54 -5.31
N ALA A 68 19.74 -7.62 -6.07
CA ALA A 68 20.87 -8.52 -5.86
C ALA A 68 22.24 -7.85 -6.05
N SER A 69 22.28 -6.71 -6.73
CA SER A 69 23.48 -5.90 -6.98
C SER A 69 23.66 -4.75 -5.97
N GLY A 70 22.83 -4.68 -4.93
CA GLY A 70 22.94 -3.70 -3.85
C GLY A 70 22.15 -2.41 -4.04
N LEU A 71 21.25 -2.33 -5.04
CA LEU A 71 20.31 -1.22 -5.19
C LEU A 71 18.99 -1.51 -4.46
N VAL A 72 18.16 -0.49 -4.28
CA VAL A 72 16.79 -0.62 -3.73
C VAL A 72 15.77 -0.22 -4.80
N PRO A 73 15.33 -1.17 -5.64
CA PRO A 73 14.39 -0.89 -6.73
C PRO A 73 12.96 -0.74 -6.23
N TYR A 74 12.32 0.36 -6.64
CA TYR A 74 10.88 0.55 -6.58
C TYR A 74 10.27 0.21 -7.95
N CYS A 75 9.64 -0.95 -8.07
CA CYS A 75 8.98 -1.43 -9.29
C CYS A 75 7.50 -1.04 -9.29
N ASN A 76 7.05 -0.36 -10.34
CA ASN A 76 5.75 0.30 -10.40
C ASN A 76 4.93 -0.14 -11.61
N SER A 77 3.67 -0.49 -11.37
CA SER A 77 2.64 -0.65 -12.40
C SER A 77 1.27 -0.57 -11.72
N PHE A 78 0.17 -0.84 -12.43
CA PHE A 78 -1.10 -1.08 -11.76
C PHE A 78 -1.06 -2.38 -10.97
N ALA A 79 -1.79 -2.43 -9.86
CA ALA A 79 -1.78 -3.54 -8.92
C ALA A 79 -2.08 -4.88 -9.60
N ILE A 80 -3.04 -4.91 -10.52
CA ILE A 80 -3.40 -6.12 -11.26
C ILE A 80 -2.24 -6.62 -12.14
N PHE A 81 -1.58 -5.74 -12.89
CA PHE A 81 -0.47 -6.14 -13.76
C PHE A 81 0.77 -6.50 -12.93
N LEU A 82 1.08 -5.69 -11.91
CA LEU A 82 2.25 -5.91 -11.06
C LEU A 82 2.14 -7.23 -10.26
N THR A 83 0.98 -7.53 -9.70
CA THR A 83 0.84 -8.67 -8.78
C THR A 83 0.37 -9.94 -9.46
N ALA A 84 -0.54 -9.87 -10.44
CA ALA A 84 -1.05 -11.04 -11.13
C ALA A 84 -0.14 -11.48 -12.28
N HIS A 85 0.30 -10.55 -13.15
CA HIS A 85 1.16 -10.93 -14.29
C HIS A 85 2.57 -11.32 -13.85
N CYS A 86 3.11 -10.67 -12.82
CA CYS A 86 4.48 -10.92 -12.35
C CYS A 86 4.56 -11.88 -11.16
N TYR A 87 3.47 -12.59 -10.83
CA TYR A 87 3.40 -13.37 -9.59
C TYR A 87 4.56 -14.36 -9.44
N ASP A 88 4.94 -15.04 -10.51
CA ASP A 88 6.04 -16.02 -10.48
C ASP A 88 7.42 -15.36 -10.35
N GLN A 89 7.67 -14.24 -11.05
CA GLN A 89 8.89 -13.45 -10.89
C GLN A 89 9.02 -12.95 -9.45
N ILE A 90 7.95 -12.37 -8.89
CA ILE A 90 7.96 -11.92 -7.49
C ILE A 90 8.21 -13.10 -6.56
N ARG A 91 7.54 -14.25 -6.78
CA ARG A 91 7.68 -15.42 -5.92
C ARG A 91 9.11 -15.97 -5.92
N ILE A 92 9.65 -16.27 -7.09
CA ILE A 92 10.89 -17.04 -7.24
C ILE A 92 12.12 -16.14 -7.14
N GLN A 93 12.06 -14.93 -7.70
CA GLN A 93 13.24 -14.07 -7.84
C GLN A 93 13.34 -13.03 -6.72
N ILE A 94 12.24 -12.70 -6.04
CA ILE A 94 12.22 -11.65 -5.01
C ILE A 94 11.93 -12.25 -3.62
N ALA A 95 10.75 -12.85 -3.46
CA ALA A 95 10.24 -13.32 -2.18
C ALA A 95 11.06 -14.48 -1.61
N TYR A 96 11.31 -15.52 -2.42
CA TYR A 96 12.10 -16.67 -1.99
C TYR A 96 13.53 -16.33 -1.55
N PRO A 97 14.34 -15.57 -2.32
CA PRO A 97 15.68 -15.14 -1.90
C PRO A 97 15.70 -13.98 -0.89
N LYS A 98 14.53 -13.45 -0.48
CA LYS A 98 14.40 -12.28 0.41
C LYS A 98 15.14 -11.04 -0.14
N LEU A 99 15.06 -10.79 -1.45
CA LEU A 99 15.61 -9.57 -2.04
C LEU A 99 14.77 -8.35 -1.66
N HIS A 100 15.43 -7.22 -1.43
CA HIS A 100 14.78 -5.95 -1.10
C HIS A 100 14.31 -5.26 -2.37
N VAL A 101 13.06 -5.54 -2.74
CA VAL A 101 12.36 -4.86 -3.83
C VAL A 101 11.07 -4.27 -3.28
N VAL A 102 10.82 -3.00 -3.56
CA VAL A 102 9.55 -2.36 -3.24
C VAL A 102 8.65 -2.43 -4.47
N LEU A 103 7.53 -3.12 -4.35
CA LEU A 103 6.50 -3.31 -5.37
C LEU A 103 5.36 -2.35 -5.07
N ALA A 104 5.17 -1.33 -5.89
CA ALA A 104 4.11 -0.33 -5.69
C ALA A 104 3.00 -0.54 -6.73
N GLY A 105 1.90 -1.14 -6.30
CA GLY A 105 0.73 -1.41 -7.14
C GLY A 105 -0.26 -0.26 -7.09
N SER A 106 -0.34 0.54 -8.15
CA SER A 106 -1.30 1.64 -8.25
C SER A 106 -2.70 1.16 -8.67
N SER A 107 -3.70 2.03 -8.53
CA SER A 107 -5.03 1.81 -9.10
C SER A 107 -5.72 0.49 -8.67
N ALA A 108 -5.48 0.03 -7.43
CA ALA A 108 -6.10 -1.19 -6.92
C ALA A 108 -7.61 -1.05 -6.67
N GLY A 109 -8.32 -2.18 -6.58
CA GLY A 109 -9.72 -2.25 -6.21
C GLY A 109 -10.72 -1.81 -7.29
N LEU A 110 -12.00 -1.72 -6.93
CA LEU A 110 -13.09 -1.25 -7.81
C LEU A 110 -13.03 0.27 -8.06
N THR A 111 -12.48 1.02 -7.11
CA THR A 111 -12.28 2.47 -7.15
C THR A 111 -11.26 2.91 -8.19
N GLN A 112 -10.61 1.95 -8.88
CA GLN A 112 -9.98 2.14 -10.18
C GLN A 112 -10.92 2.89 -11.16
N GLY A 113 -12.20 2.50 -11.17
CA GLY A 113 -13.26 3.16 -11.90
C GLY A 113 -13.49 2.61 -13.33
N PRO A 114 -13.53 3.49 -14.35
CA PRO A 114 -14.15 3.21 -15.65
C PRO A 114 -13.38 2.26 -16.56
N ASP A 115 -12.10 1.97 -16.28
CA ASP A 115 -11.32 1.06 -17.13
C ASP A 115 -11.74 -0.41 -16.90
N GLY A 116 -12.50 -0.66 -15.81
CA GLY A 116 -13.29 -1.87 -15.62
C GLY A 116 -12.48 -3.08 -15.17
N ALA A 117 -13.09 -4.26 -15.29
CA ALA A 117 -12.64 -5.50 -14.65
C ALA A 117 -11.19 -5.93 -15.00
N SER A 118 -10.67 -5.53 -16.17
CA SER A 118 -9.28 -5.85 -16.56
C SER A 118 -8.23 -5.03 -15.80
N HIS A 119 -8.63 -3.90 -15.21
CA HIS A 119 -7.74 -2.99 -14.48
C HIS A 119 -7.98 -3.02 -12.96
N GLN A 120 -9.10 -3.59 -12.53
CA GLN A 120 -9.49 -3.70 -11.12
C GLN A 120 -8.77 -4.88 -10.48
N SER A 121 -7.96 -4.59 -9.45
CA SER A 121 -7.23 -5.59 -8.68
C SER A 121 -7.96 -5.92 -7.38
N LEU A 122 -8.48 -7.15 -7.29
CA LEU A 122 -9.26 -7.67 -6.17
C LEU A 122 -8.59 -8.88 -5.50
N GLU A 123 -7.42 -9.28 -5.99
CA GLU A 123 -6.68 -10.45 -5.52
C GLU A 123 -5.25 -10.11 -5.09
N ASP A 124 -4.80 -8.87 -5.27
CA ASP A 124 -3.40 -8.46 -5.05
C ASP A 124 -2.93 -8.68 -3.61
N VAL A 125 -3.77 -8.36 -2.63
CA VAL A 125 -3.43 -8.57 -1.21
C VAL A 125 -3.34 -10.07 -0.93
N ALA A 126 -4.26 -10.88 -1.45
CA ALA A 126 -4.21 -12.34 -1.28
C ALA A 126 -2.95 -12.94 -1.91
N LEU A 127 -2.61 -12.56 -3.14
CA LEU A 127 -1.42 -12.99 -3.85
C LEU A 127 -0.15 -12.64 -3.07
N MET A 128 0.04 -11.36 -2.72
CA MET A 128 1.26 -10.89 -2.06
C MET A 128 1.38 -11.41 -0.63
N ARG A 129 0.27 -11.54 0.11
CA ARG A 129 0.28 -12.08 1.48
C ARG A 129 0.68 -13.54 1.53
N ALA A 130 0.39 -14.32 0.48
CA ALA A 130 0.76 -15.74 0.40
C ALA A 130 2.27 -15.98 0.23
N LEU A 131 3.02 -14.99 -0.27
CA LEU A 131 4.46 -15.13 -0.52
C LEU A 131 5.28 -15.04 0.77
N PRO A 132 6.28 -15.91 1.00
CA PRO A 132 7.16 -15.80 2.17
C PRO A 132 7.95 -14.48 2.13
N ASN A 133 8.41 -14.01 3.29
CA ASN A 133 9.20 -12.79 3.46
C ASN A 133 8.54 -11.45 3.03
N MET A 134 7.43 -11.49 2.29
CA MET A 134 6.72 -10.30 1.82
C MET A 134 6.09 -9.51 2.98
N THR A 135 6.35 -8.20 2.99
CA THR A 135 5.60 -7.21 3.75
C THR A 135 4.47 -6.65 2.88
N VAL A 136 3.26 -6.50 3.44
CA VAL A 136 2.09 -6.00 2.69
C VAL A 136 1.49 -4.80 3.41
N LEU A 137 1.54 -3.65 2.73
CA LEU A 137 1.11 -2.34 3.22
C LEU A 137 -0.07 -1.81 2.38
N VAL A 138 -1.12 -1.34 3.04
CA VAL A 138 -2.36 -0.82 2.46
C VAL A 138 -2.71 0.51 3.15
N PRO A 139 -2.05 1.62 2.77
CA PRO A 139 -2.23 2.92 3.41
C PRO A 139 -3.67 3.44 3.31
N ALA A 140 -4.19 3.97 4.41
CA ALA A 140 -5.56 4.47 4.50
C ALA A 140 -5.78 5.82 3.79
N ASP A 141 -4.74 6.65 3.74
CA ASP A 141 -4.77 7.99 3.17
C ASP A 141 -3.41 8.42 2.58
N GLY A 142 -3.30 9.69 2.15
CA GLY A 142 -2.08 10.21 1.56
C GLY A 142 -0.93 10.36 2.56
N VAL A 143 -1.22 10.69 3.81
CA VAL A 143 -0.21 10.87 4.86
C VAL A 143 0.45 9.53 5.20
N GLU A 144 -0.35 8.49 5.42
CA GLU A 144 0.15 7.14 5.68
C GLU A 144 0.86 6.55 4.45
N ALA A 145 0.36 6.81 3.23
CA ALA A 145 1.04 6.39 2.00
C ALA A 145 2.45 6.99 1.89
N ALA A 146 2.60 8.29 2.18
CA ALA A 146 3.91 8.95 2.17
C ALA A 146 4.85 8.35 3.23
N ALA A 147 4.36 8.18 4.47
CA ALA A 147 5.15 7.60 5.56
C ALA A 147 5.60 6.15 5.26
N MET A 148 4.71 5.33 4.69
CA MET A 148 5.03 3.96 4.27
C MET A 148 6.02 3.93 3.10
N THR A 149 5.90 4.86 2.15
CA THR A 149 6.82 4.97 1.00
C THR A 149 8.24 5.26 1.48
N MET A 150 8.40 6.20 2.42
CA MET A 150 9.67 6.51 3.06
C MET A 150 10.22 5.31 3.83
N ALA A 151 9.40 4.68 4.67
CA ALA A 151 9.83 3.55 5.48
C ALA A 151 10.25 2.33 4.64
N ALA A 152 9.60 2.09 3.50
CA ALA A 152 9.88 0.92 2.65
C ALA A 152 11.32 0.87 2.11
N ALA A 153 12.00 2.01 2.01
CA ALA A 153 13.41 2.08 1.61
C ALA A 153 14.36 1.47 2.65
N GLU A 154 13.92 1.39 3.92
CA GLU A 154 14.71 0.93 5.06
C GLU A 154 14.24 -0.42 5.62
N LEU A 155 13.15 -0.98 5.10
CA LEU A 155 12.65 -2.29 5.53
C LEU A 155 13.52 -3.43 5.00
N GLU A 156 13.57 -4.56 5.71
CA GLU A 156 14.28 -5.73 5.18
C GLU A 156 13.39 -6.59 4.28
N GLY A 157 13.91 -6.91 3.09
CA GLY A 157 13.27 -7.82 2.16
C GLY A 157 12.15 -7.15 1.35
N PRO A 158 11.27 -7.95 0.72
CA PRO A 158 10.33 -7.39 -0.24
C PRO A 158 9.11 -6.77 0.42
N VAL A 159 8.67 -5.66 -0.17
CA VAL A 159 7.56 -4.84 0.32
C VAL A 159 6.57 -4.62 -0.81
N TYR A 160 5.29 -4.91 -0.59
CA TYR A 160 4.19 -4.52 -1.47
C TYR A 160 3.42 -3.35 -0.85
N ILE A 161 3.27 -2.26 -1.60
CA ILE A 161 2.45 -1.09 -1.23
C ILE A 161 1.27 -1.01 -2.19
N ARG A 162 0.06 -1.15 -1.65
CA ARG A 162 -1.20 -1.06 -2.41
C ARG A 162 -1.70 0.37 -2.44
N LEU A 163 -1.79 0.98 -3.62
CA LEU A 163 -2.17 2.37 -3.82
C LEU A 163 -3.46 2.49 -4.64
N GLY A 164 -4.21 3.56 -4.38
CA GLY A 164 -5.50 3.84 -4.97
C GLY A 164 -5.48 5.07 -5.88
N ARG A 165 -6.39 5.08 -6.85
CA ARG A 165 -6.64 6.20 -7.78
C ARG A 165 -7.65 7.20 -7.24
N TYR A 166 -8.58 6.77 -6.40
CA TYR A 166 -9.65 7.62 -5.92
C TYR A 166 -9.15 8.59 -4.82
N PRO A 167 -9.47 9.89 -4.87
CA PRO A 167 -9.13 10.82 -3.80
C PRO A 167 -9.88 10.50 -2.51
N VAL A 168 -9.16 10.40 -1.40
CA VAL A 168 -9.71 10.10 -0.08
C VAL A 168 -9.37 11.22 0.90
N PRO A 169 -10.19 11.46 1.93
CA PRO A 169 -9.84 12.39 3.00
C PRO A 169 -8.62 11.88 3.77
N ASP A 170 -7.68 12.78 4.06
CA ASP A 170 -6.63 12.52 5.04
C ASP A 170 -7.27 12.32 6.43
N ILE A 171 -6.93 11.19 7.05
CA ILE A 171 -7.29 10.78 8.41
C ILE A 171 -6.20 11.23 9.38
N PHE A 172 -4.95 11.12 8.94
CA PHE A 172 -3.77 11.44 9.71
C PHE A 172 -3.25 12.85 9.38
N ASP A 173 -2.46 13.42 10.31
CA ASP A 173 -1.78 14.69 10.12
C ASP A 173 -0.25 14.49 10.05
N SER A 174 0.50 15.59 9.94
CA SER A 174 1.97 15.55 9.81
C SER A 174 2.70 14.96 11.02
N SER A 175 2.03 14.74 12.16
CA SER A 175 2.62 14.08 13.34
C SER A 175 2.56 12.55 13.25
N TYR A 176 1.87 12.01 12.25
CA TYR A 176 1.77 10.57 12.05
C TYR A 176 3.13 9.93 11.81
N ALA A 177 3.44 8.94 12.64
CA ALA A 177 4.60 8.08 12.48
C ALA A 177 4.12 6.67 12.10
N PHE A 178 4.58 6.15 10.97
CA PHE A 178 4.32 4.78 10.58
C PHE A 178 5.15 3.82 11.44
N GLU A 179 4.54 2.71 11.86
CA GLU A 179 5.20 1.62 12.58
C GLU A 179 4.75 0.29 11.97
N LEU A 180 5.70 -0.49 11.46
CA LEU A 180 5.42 -1.75 10.77
C LEU A 180 4.72 -2.73 11.71
N GLY A 181 3.59 -3.28 11.27
CA GLY A 181 2.86 -4.32 12.00
C GLY A 181 2.08 -3.80 13.21
N ARG A 182 1.90 -2.49 13.35
CA ARG A 182 1.07 -1.87 14.39
C ARG A 182 -0.19 -1.26 13.81
N ALA A 183 -1.34 -1.69 14.33
CA ALA A 183 -2.63 -1.13 13.97
C ALA A 183 -2.88 0.21 14.67
N ARG A 184 -3.69 1.08 14.05
CA ARG A 184 -4.10 2.36 14.62
C ARG A 184 -5.57 2.31 15.03
N TRP A 185 -5.82 2.52 16.32
CA TRP A 185 -7.17 2.71 16.85
C TRP A 185 -7.58 4.16 16.61
N LEU A 186 -8.59 4.36 15.76
CA LEU A 186 -9.07 5.69 15.37
C LEU A 186 -10.31 6.09 16.16
N ARG A 187 -11.06 5.10 16.63
CA ARG A 187 -12.24 5.28 17.47
C ARG A 187 -12.37 4.10 18.43
N HIS A 188 -12.80 4.37 19.65
CA HIS A 188 -13.17 3.34 20.63
C HIS A 188 -14.69 3.31 20.83
N GLY A 189 -15.23 2.11 20.94
CA GLY A 189 -16.63 1.79 21.21
C GLY A 189 -16.75 0.35 21.71
N LYS A 190 -17.87 0.03 22.37
CA LYS A 190 -18.04 -1.22 23.15
C LYS A 190 -18.86 -2.31 22.44
N ASP A 191 -19.58 -1.98 21.37
CA ASP A 191 -20.58 -2.91 20.80
C ASP A 191 -19.99 -3.75 19.65
N VAL A 192 -19.22 -3.14 18.76
CA VAL A 192 -18.62 -3.78 17.57
C VAL A 192 -17.27 -3.16 17.23
N THR A 193 -16.33 -3.94 16.71
CA THR A 193 -15.09 -3.41 16.13
C THR A 193 -15.09 -3.55 14.61
N LEU A 194 -14.91 -2.42 13.92
CA LEU A 194 -14.67 -2.37 12.48
C LEU A 194 -13.17 -2.32 12.22
N VAL A 195 -12.63 -3.38 11.61
CA VAL A 195 -11.22 -3.47 11.19
C VAL A 195 -11.18 -3.21 9.69
N ALA A 196 -10.57 -2.10 9.29
CA ALA A 196 -10.51 -1.69 7.90
C ALA A 196 -9.07 -1.38 7.47
N CYS A 197 -8.82 -1.38 6.17
CA CYS A 197 -7.56 -0.95 5.58
C CYS A 197 -7.82 -0.14 4.30
N GLY A 198 -6.83 0.63 3.85
CA GLY A 198 -7.00 1.47 2.67
C GLY A 198 -8.12 2.50 2.85
N HIS A 199 -8.73 2.90 1.75
CA HIS A 199 -9.79 3.90 1.80
C HIS A 199 -11.06 3.44 2.55
N MET A 200 -11.23 2.13 2.78
CA MET A 200 -12.34 1.60 3.58
C MET A 200 -12.30 2.04 5.04
N VAL A 201 -11.16 2.56 5.53
CA VAL A 201 -11.07 3.17 6.86
C VAL A 201 -11.95 4.42 6.97
N ASN A 202 -11.96 5.27 5.94
CA ASN A 202 -12.86 6.43 5.88
C ASN A 202 -14.34 5.97 5.87
N VAL A 203 -14.65 4.89 5.15
CA VAL A 203 -16.00 4.30 5.12
C VAL A 203 -16.39 3.74 6.49
N ALA A 204 -15.47 3.07 7.19
CA ALA A 204 -15.69 2.52 8.52
C ALA A 204 -15.93 3.62 9.57
N LEU A 205 -15.18 4.74 9.50
CA LEU A 205 -15.43 5.91 10.35
C LEU A 205 -16.83 6.48 10.12
N ARG A 206 -17.27 6.60 8.86
CA ARG A 206 -18.63 7.05 8.53
C ARG A 206 -19.71 6.06 9.01
N ALA A 207 -19.47 4.76 8.88
CA ALA A 207 -20.37 3.74 9.40
C ALA A 207 -20.49 3.80 10.94
N ALA A 208 -19.37 4.07 11.62
CA ALA A 208 -19.34 4.27 13.06
C ALA A 208 -20.15 5.49 13.53
N GLU A 209 -20.22 6.58 12.75
CA GLU A 209 -21.11 7.72 12.98
C GLU A 209 -22.58 7.32 12.84
N LEU A 210 -22.94 6.62 11.76
CA LEU A 210 -24.31 6.15 11.51
C LEU A 210 -24.80 5.14 12.57
N LEU A 211 -23.90 4.33 13.12
CA LEU A 211 -24.21 3.43 14.23
C LEU A 211 -24.47 4.21 15.53
N ALA A 212 -23.74 5.30 15.77
CA ALA A 212 -23.93 6.13 16.95
C ALA A 212 -25.33 6.78 16.98
N GLU A 213 -25.85 7.18 15.81
CA GLU A 213 -27.24 7.67 15.65
C GLU A 213 -28.28 6.62 16.07
N ARG A 214 -27.91 5.33 16.06
CA ARG A 214 -28.72 4.19 16.48
C ARG A 214 -28.34 3.68 17.87
N GLN A 215 -27.63 4.48 18.66
CA GLN A 215 -27.18 4.15 20.02
C GLN A 215 -26.23 2.93 20.09
N MET A 216 -25.48 2.69 19.01
CA MET A 216 -24.42 1.67 18.96
C MET A 216 -23.03 2.32 18.83
N GLU A 217 -22.11 1.91 19.70
CA GLU A 217 -20.74 2.41 19.76
C GLU A 217 -19.77 1.43 19.08
N ALA A 218 -19.24 1.83 17.93
CA ALA A 218 -18.29 1.04 17.16
C ALA A 218 -16.84 1.52 17.36
N SER A 219 -15.95 0.59 17.70
CA SER A 219 -14.50 0.79 17.54
C SER A 219 -14.13 0.78 16.06
N VAL A 220 -13.14 1.57 15.66
CA VAL A 220 -12.59 1.59 14.30
C VAL A 220 -11.08 1.45 14.36
N ILE A 221 -10.55 0.45 13.66
CA ILE A 221 -9.13 0.14 13.57
C ILE A 221 -8.69 0.26 12.11
N ASN A 222 -7.65 1.07 11.86
CA ASN A 222 -6.87 1.00 10.64
C ASN A 222 -5.80 -0.09 10.76
N MET A 223 -5.98 -1.17 10.00
CA MET A 223 -5.04 -2.28 9.86
C MET A 223 -4.25 -2.13 8.55
N SER A 224 -3.43 -1.08 8.47
CA SER A 224 -2.72 -0.72 7.24
C SER A 224 -1.51 -1.63 6.95
N THR A 225 -0.98 -2.36 7.95
CA THR A 225 -0.07 -3.49 7.71
C THR A 225 -0.87 -4.79 7.73
N ILE A 226 -1.06 -5.39 6.55
CA ILE A 226 -1.74 -6.69 6.41
C ILE A 226 -0.79 -7.84 6.73
N LYS A 227 0.51 -7.64 6.44
CA LYS A 227 1.58 -8.59 6.76
C LYS A 227 2.86 -7.83 7.11
N PRO A 228 3.42 -8.00 8.32
CA PRO A 228 2.88 -8.78 9.45
C PRO A 228 1.63 -8.13 10.08
N LEU A 229 0.61 -8.93 10.37
CA LEU A 229 -0.63 -8.47 11.00
C LEU A 229 -0.43 -8.18 12.50
N ASP A 230 -1.02 -7.09 13.01
CA ASP A 230 -1.08 -6.80 14.46
C ASP A 230 -2.05 -7.75 15.17
N ARG A 231 -1.58 -8.96 15.46
CA ARG A 231 -2.37 -9.98 16.16
C ARG A 231 -2.83 -9.53 17.56
N PRO A 232 -2.01 -8.85 18.37
CA PRO A 232 -2.46 -8.28 19.65
C PRO A 232 -3.67 -7.34 19.51
N ALA A 233 -3.69 -6.45 18.53
CA ALA A 233 -4.82 -5.55 18.30
C ALA A 233 -6.10 -6.31 17.93
N ILE A 234 -6.01 -7.34 17.06
CA ILE A 234 -7.16 -8.19 16.73
C ILE A 234 -7.67 -8.96 17.96
N ALA A 235 -6.75 -9.51 18.77
CA ALA A 235 -7.12 -10.21 19.99
C ALA A 235 -7.77 -9.26 21.01
N GLN A 236 -7.34 -7.99 21.07
CA GLN A 236 -7.96 -6.97 21.90
C GLN A 236 -9.36 -6.63 21.40
N ALA A 237 -9.54 -6.39 20.10
CA ALA A 237 -10.86 -6.14 19.50
C ALA A 237 -11.88 -7.26 19.80
N ALA A 238 -11.45 -8.51 19.70
CA ALA A 238 -12.28 -9.69 19.99
C ALA A 238 -12.61 -9.86 21.48
N ARG A 239 -11.82 -9.27 22.39
CA ARG A 239 -12.13 -9.23 23.83
C ARG A 239 -13.06 -8.07 24.19
N ASP A 240 -12.82 -6.91 23.58
CA ASP A 240 -13.50 -5.66 23.95
C ASP A 240 -14.90 -5.54 23.36
N THR A 241 -15.17 -6.24 22.26
CA THR A 241 -16.44 -6.14 21.53
C THR A 241 -16.98 -7.52 21.17
N ALA A 242 -18.30 -7.65 21.10
CA ALA A 242 -18.97 -8.92 20.83
C ALA A 242 -18.81 -9.39 19.36
N LEU A 243 -18.49 -8.46 18.46
CA LEU A 243 -18.37 -8.71 17.03
C LEU A 243 -17.20 -7.93 16.44
N VAL A 244 -16.41 -8.61 15.61
CA VAL A 244 -15.39 -7.99 14.77
C VAL A 244 -15.82 -8.12 13.32
N VAL A 245 -15.83 -7.02 12.58
CA VAL A 245 -16.17 -6.95 11.15
C VAL A 245 -14.95 -6.44 10.40
N THR A 246 -14.52 -7.16 9.35
CA THR A 246 -13.48 -6.70 8.44
C THR A 246 -14.10 -5.96 7.25
N VAL A 247 -13.49 -4.85 6.85
CA VAL A 247 -13.96 -4.03 5.72
C VAL A 247 -12.78 -3.73 4.80
N GLU A 248 -12.77 -4.37 3.64
CA GLU A 248 -11.72 -4.23 2.64
C GLU A 248 -12.31 -4.05 1.24
N GLU A 249 -11.57 -3.36 0.38
CA GLU A 249 -11.86 -3.31 -1.05
C GLU A 249 -10.91 -4.29 -1.73
N HIS A 250 -11.26 -5.56 -1.68
CA HIS A 250 -10.48 -6.68 -2.21
C HIS A 250 -11.42 -7.87 -2.39
#